data_AF-A0A4S9XVD2-F1
#
_entry.id   AF-A0A4S9XVD2-F1
#
_cell.length_a   1.000
_cell.length_b   1.000
_cell.length_c   1.000
_cell.angle_alpha   90.00
_cell.angle_beta   90.00
_cell.angle_gamma   90.00
#
_symmetry.space_group_name_H-M   'P 1'
#
loop_
_entity.id
_entity.type
_entity.pdbx_description
1 polymer ?
#
loop_
_entity_poly.entity_id
_entity_poly.type
_entity_poly.pdbx_seq_one_letter_code
_entity_poly.pdbx_strand_id
1 'polypeptide(L)'
;TTTRFQKTSYGCDNNINPRYDLESPRAEQLVSKGKLTTEQLEQLRRIQSAHSNSMEHYTVFVAAILSAMIAKLDGGVVNRYATIYTLVRAAYFWVYRQNTTRQAAGFRSVLWWAGNIVCIRLFWFAGKALNANVL
;
A
#
# COMPACT_ATOMS: atom_id res chain seq x y z
N THR A 1 -6.60 3.73 -2.01
CA THR A 1 -7.82 3.49 -1.22
C THR A 1 -7.80 4.38 0.00
N THR A 2 -8.83 5.20 0.23
CA THR A 2 -8.95 6.11 1.39
C THR A 2 -9.95 5.54 2.40
N THR A 3 -9.68 5.71 3.70
CA THR A 3 -10.63 5.35 4.78
C THR A 3 -11.79 6.34 4.89
N ARG A 4 -11.68 7.51 4.25
CA ARG A 4 -12.61 8.63 4.41
C ARG A 4 -14.06 8.27 4.10
N PHE A 5 -14.33 7.63 2.97
CA PHE A 5 -15.71 7.23 2.61
C PHE A 5 -16.36 6.34 3.67
N GLN A 6 -15.60 5.38 4.22
CA GLN A 6 -16.11 4.53 5.29
C GLN A 6 -16.31 5.31 6.59
N LYS A 7 -15.37 6.21 6.93
CA LYS A 7 -15.47 7.08 8.10
C LYS A 7 -16.70 8.01 8.02
N THR A 8 -16.98 8.57 6.84
CA THR A 8 -18.16 9.40 6.61
C THR A 8 -19.44 8.58 6.75
N SER A 9 -19.48 7.36 6.18
CA SER A 9 -20.62 6.44 6.31
C SER A 9 -20.92 6.07 7.77
N TYR A 10 -19.88 5.85 8.58
CA TYR A 10 -20.01 5.56 10.01
C TYR A 10 -20.17 6.80 10.89
N GLY A 11 -20.24 8.01 10.32
CA GLY A 11 -20.35 9.25 11.09
C GLY A 11 -19.17 9.53 12.03
N CYS A 12 -18.01 8.91 11.77
CA CYS A 12 -16.80 9.04 12.59
C CYS A 12 -15.71 9.91 11.94
N ASP A 13 -15.95 10.42 10.73
CA ASP A 13 -15.01 11.30 10.02
C ASP A 13 -14.70 12.57 10.81
N ASN A 14 -13.41 12.89 10.95
CA ASN A 14 -12.94 14.12 11.56
C ASN A 14 -11.98 14.82 10.60
N ASN A 15 -12.48 15.84 9.91
CA ASN A 15 -11.68 16.60 8.94
C ASN A 15 -10.66 17.55 9.57
N ILE A 16 -10.69 17.74 10.90
CA ILE A 16 -9.70 18.57 11.61
C ILE A 16 -8.35 17.85 11.67
N ASN A 17 -8.37 16.54 11.90
CA ASN A 17 -7.15 15.73 11.95
C ASN A 17 -7.38 14.34 11.33
N PRO A 18 -7.47 14.24 9.99
CA PRO A 18 -7.90 13.02 9.30
C PRO A 18 -6.88 11.88 9.32
N ARG A 19 -5.61 12.17 9.67
CA ARG A 19 -4.55 11.16 9.77
C ARG A 19 -4.53 10.46 11.13
N TYR A 20 -4.80 11.21 12.20
CA TYR A 20 -4.75 10.72 13.59
C TYR A 20 -6.14 10.51 14.20
N ASP A 21 -7.22 10.65 13.43
CA ASP A 21 -8.59 10.53 13.91
C ASP A 21 -8.89 9.16 14.55
N LEU A 22 -8.41 8.07 13.96
CA LEU A 22 -8.57 6.69 14.45
C LEU A 22 -7.62 6.33 15.62
N GLU A 23 -6.56 7.12 15.81
CA GLU A 23 -5.58 6.97 16.90
C GLU A 23 -5.94 7.86 18.10
N SER A 24 -6.77 8.88 17.89
CA SER A 24 -7.20 9.79 18.94
C SER A 24 -8.16 9.10 19.93
N PRO A 25 -8.20 9.55 21.21
CA PRO A 25 -9.17 9.05 22.20
C PRO A 25 -10.63 9.18 21.76
N ARG A 26 -10.91 10.08 20.80
CA ARG A 26 -12.24 10.25 20.20
C ARG A 26 -12.73 8.95 19.54
N ALA A 27 -11.86 8.19 18.88
CA ALA A 27 -12.27 6.97 18.21
C ALA A 27 -12.81 5.93 19.21
N GLU A 28 -12.17 5.81 20.37
CA GLU A 28 -12.59 4.93 21.47
C GLU A 28 -13.86 5.45 22.15
N GLN A 29 -14.00 6.79 22.26
CA GLN A 29 -15.25 7.40 22.73
C GLN A 29 -16.43 7.14 21.79
N LEU A 30 -16.21 6.98 20.48
CA LEU A 30 -17.28 6.63 19.54
C LEU A 30 -17.74 5.18 19.74
N VAL A 31 -16.81 4.30 20.11
CA VAL A 31 -17.13 2.91 20.47
C VAL A 31 -17.90 2.85 21.79
N SER A 32 -17.43 3.56 22.84
CA SER A 32 -18.12 3.58 24.13
C SER A 32 -19.52 4.21 24.06
N LYS A 33 -19.74 5.16 23.13
CA LYS A 33 -21.05 5.74 22.83
C LYS A 33 -21.93 4.87 21.93
N GLY A 34 -21.48 3.68 21.54
CA GLY A 34 -22.22 2.74 20.68
C GLY A 34 -22.39 3.22 19.23
N LYS A 35 -21.68 4.27 18.80
CA LYS A 35 -21.74 4.78 17.42
C LYS A 35 -20.92 3.96 16.43
N LEU A 36 -19.96 3.20 16.94
CA LEU A 36 -19.04 2.37 16.16
C LEU A 36 -18.82 1.06 16.91
N THR A 37 -18.74 -0.07 16.23
CA THR A 37 -18.31 -1.32 16.89
C THR A 37 -16.78 -1.38 16.98
N THR A 38 -16.27 -2.17 17.93
CA THR A 38 -14.82 -2.40 18.06
C THR A 38 -14.24 -2.98 16.79
N GLU A 39 -14.94 -3.92 16.14
CA GLU A 39 -14.52 -4.56 14.90
C GLU A 39 -14.45 -3.58 13.73
N GLN A 40 -15.41 -2.65 13.65
CA GLN A 40 -15.41 -1.57 12.66
C GLN A 40 -14.22 -0.63 12.88
N LEU A 41 -13.93 -0.26 14.13
CA LEU A 41 -12.79 0.58 14.47
C LEU A 41 -11.47 -0.07 14.06
N GLU A 42 -11.28 -1.34 14.41
CA GLU A 42 -10.08 -2.07 14.04
C GLU A 42 -9.95 -2.26 12.53
N GLN A 43 -11.05 -2.47 11.82
CA GLN A 43 -11.02 -2.55 10.35
C GLN A 43 -10.58 -1.23 9.73
N LEU A 44 -11.09 -0.09 10.22
CA LEU A 44 -10.66 1.23 9.76
C LEU A 44 -9.17 1.45 10.04
N ARG A 45 -8.68 1.08 11.23
CA ARG A 45 -7.25 1.14 11.59
C ARG A 45 -6.40 0.29 10.63
N ARG A 46 -6.81 -0.96 10.35
CA ARG A 46 -6.13 -1.83 9.38
C ARG A 46 -6.05 -1.21 7.99
N ILE A 47 -7.14 -0.64 7.49
CA ILE A 47 -7.17 0.00 6.16
C ILE A 47 -6.26 1.24 6.14
N GLN A 48 -6.25 2.04 7.21
CA GLN A 48 -5.36 3.19 7.34
C GLN A 48 -3.89 2.75 7.31
N SER A 49 -3.51 1.74 8.09
CA SER A 49 -2.15 1.20 8.08
C SER A 49 -1.75 0.63 6.71
N ALA A 50 -2.66 -0.07 6.03
CA ALA A 50 -2.42 -0.58 4.67
C ALA A 50 -2.18 0.54 3.66
N HIS A 51 -2.92 1.65 3.80
CA HIS A 51 -2.73 2.84 2.98
C HIS A 51 -1.37 3.49 3.22
N SER A 52 -0.99 3.74 4.48
CA SER A 52 0.32 4.30 4.84
C SER A 52 1.47 3.46 4.29
N ASN A 53 1.42 2.13 4.47
CA ASN A 53 2.42 1.21 3.91
C ASN A 53 2.51 1.31 2.38
N SER A 54 1.37 1.51 1.71
CA SER A 54 1.33 1.67 0.26
C SER A 54 1.92 3.00 -0.20
N MET A 55 1.75 4.07 0.56
CA MET A 55 2.37 5.36 0.27
C MET A 55 3.90 5.30 0.41
N GLU A 56 4.39 4.65 1.46
CA GLU A 56 5.83 4.45 1.67
C GLU A 56 6.47 3.64 0.54
N HIS A 57 5.83 2.56 0.11
CA HIS A 57 6.37 1.71 -0.95
C HIS A 57 6.20 2.33 -2.35
N TYR A 58 5.23 3.22 -2.54
CA TYR A 58 4.99 3.86 -3.83
C TYR A 58 6.18 4.70 -4.31
N THR A 59 6.92 5.34 -3.39
CA THR A 59 8.12 6.11 -3.74
C THR A 59 9.21 5.22 -4.38
N VAL A 60 9.44 4.04 -3.82
CA VAL A 60 10.39 3.04 -4.35
C VAL A 60 9.97 2.57 -5.73
N PHE A 61 8.68 2.34 -5.95
CA PHE A 61 8.15 1.95 -7.25
C PHE A 61 8.31 3.05 -8.30
N VAL A 62 7.98 4.31 -7.95
CA VAL A 62 8.19 5.46 -8.85
C VAL A 62 9.66 5.59 -9.22
N ALA A 63 10.58 5.48 -8.26
CA ALA A 63 12.01 5.50 -8.53
C ALA A 63 12.43 4.37 -9.47
N ALA A 64 11.92 3.15 -9.29
CA ALA A 64 12.23 2.01 -10.16
C ALA A 64 11.75 2.21 -11.60
N ILE A 65 10.54 2.75 -11.80
CA ILE A 65 9.99 3.07 -13.12
C ILE A 65 10.79 4.19 -13.78
N LEU A 66 11.10 5.27 -13.06
CA LEU A 66 11.90 6.37 -13.60
C LEU A 66 13.29 5.91 -14.01
N SER A 67 13.97 5.09 -13.18
CA SER A 67 15.27 4.50 -13.54
C SER A 67 15.19 3.65 -14.81
N ALA A 68 14.12 2.85 -14.96
CA ALA A 68 13.89 2.05 -16.16
C ALA A 68 13.65 2.91 -17.42
N MET A 69 12.90 4.01 -17.28
CA MET A 69 12.65 4.96 -18.36
C MET A 69 13.94 5.70 -18.78
N ILE A 70 14.74 6.17 -17.81
CA ILE A 70 16.03 6.84 -18.06
C ILE A 70 17.00 5.88 -18.77
N ALA A 71 17.03 4.62 -18.36
CA ALA A 71 17.82 3.56 -18.97
C ALA A 71 17.27 3.08 -20.33
N LYS A 72 16.18 3.68 -20.83
CA LYS A 72 15.53 3.37 -22.11
C LYS A 72 15.19 1.89 -22.27
N LEU A 73 14.73 1.25 -21.21
CA LEU A 73 14.21 -0.12 -21.29
C LEU A 73 13.02 -0.19 -22.24
N ASP A 74 12.84 -1.36 -22.85
CA ASP A 74 11.67 -1.64 -23.69
C ASP A 74 10.36 -1.35 -22.93
N GLY A 75 9.45 -0.66 -23.60
CA GLY A 75 8.16 -0.25 -23.02
C GLY A 75 7.30 -1.46 -22.60
N GLY A 76 7.41 -2.58 -23.32
CA GLY A 76 6.75 -3.84 -22.94
C GLY A 76 7.24 -4.38 -21.60
N VAL A 77 8.55 -4.32 -21.34
CA VAL A 77 9.14 -4.70 -20.05
C VAL A 77 8.63 -3.78 -18.94
N VAL A 78 8.72 -2.46 -19.12
CA VAL A 78 8.29 -1.48 -18.10
C VAL A 78 6.80 -1.66 -17.76
N ASN A 79 5.94 -1.74 -18.78
CA ASN A 79 4.50 -1.93 -18.61
C ASN A 79 4.17 -3.24 -17.89
N ARG A 80 4.81 -4.35 -18.27
CA ARG A 80 4.61 -5.65 -17.62
C ARG A 80 4.92 -5.59 -16.13
N TYR A 81 6.07 -5.05 -15.75
CA TYR A 81 6.45 -4.96 -14.33
C TYR A 81 5.58 -3.96 -13.57
N ALA A 82 5.16 -2.85 -14.20
CA ALA A 82 4.20 -1.92 -13.62
C ALA A 82 2.84 -2.59 -13.35
N THR A 83 2.32 -3.38 -14.30
CA THR A 83 1.08 -4.14 -14.12
C THR A 83 1.22 -5.17 -13.01
N ILE A 84 2.30 -5.96 -12.98
CA ILE A 84 2.55 -6.94 -11.92
C ILE A 84 2.59 -6.25 -10.56
N TYR A 85 3.31 -5.13 -10.44
CA TYR A 85 3.36 -4.35 -9.21
C TYR A 85 1.97 -3.92 -8.74
N THR A 86 1.18 -3.31 -9.62
CA THR A 86 -0.19 -2.86 -9.30
C THR A 86 -1.07 -4.01 -8.83
N LEU A 87 -1.00 -5.17 -9.50
CA LEU A 87 -1.76 -6.36 -9.11
C LEU A 87 -1.32 -6.89 -7.74
N VAL A 88 -0.01 -6.98 -7.48
CA VAL A 88 0.52 -7.41 -6.18
C VAL A 88 0.09 -6.45 -5.06
N ARG A 89 0.10 -5.13 -5.30
CA ARG A 89 -0.36 -4.15 -4.32
C ARG A 89 -1.87 -4.22 -4.08
N ALA A 90 -2.67 -4.48 -5.12
CA ALA A 90 -4.11 -4.67 -4.98
C ALA A 90 -4.40 -5.93 -4.14
N ALA A 91 -3.71 -7.04 -4.41
CA ALA A 91 -3.82 -8.26 -3.61
C ALA A 91 -3.36 -8.04 -2.16
N TYR A 92 -2.25 -7.32 -1.95
CA TYR A 92 -1.76 -6.96 -0.61
C TYR A 92 -2.82 -6.21 0.18
N PHE A 93 -3.45 -5.21 -0.44
CA PHE A 93 -4.51 -4.42 0.20
C PHE A 93 -5.74 -5.28 0.55
N TRP A 94 -6.15 -6.17 -0.35
CA TRP A 94 -7.27 -7.08 -0.12
C TRP A 94 -7.02 -7.98 1.10
N VAL A 95 -5.84 -8.59 1.17
CA VAL A 95 -5.42 -9.47 2.27
C VAL A 95 -5.34 -8.69 3.58
N TYR A 96 -4.74 -7.48 3.55
CA TYR A 96 -4.61 -6.64 4.74
C TYR A 96 -5.97 -6.30 5.35
N ARG A 97 -6.97 -6.00 4.50
CA ARG A 97 -8.33 -5.68 4.96
C ARG A 97 -8.99 -6.84 5.70
N GLN A 98 -8.76 -8.08 5.28
CA GLN A 98 -9.35 -9.29 5.84
C GLN A 98 -8.50 -9.93 6.96
N ASN A 99 -7.37 -9.32 7.31
CA ASN A 99 -6.34 -9.94 8.14
C ASN A 99 -6.76 -10.06 9.61
N THR A 100 -7.48 -11.13 9.95
CA THR A 100 -7.84 -11.51 11.33
C THR A 100 -7.13 -12.78 11.81
N THR A 101 -6.38 -13.47 10.92
CA THR A 101 -5.73 -14.76 11.21
C THR A 101 -4.22 -14.72 11.01
N ARG A 102 -3.47 -15.56 11.74
CA ARG A 102 -2.00 -15.69 11.59
C ARG A 102 -1.57 -16.07 10.17
N GLN A 103 -2.38 -16.84 9.46
CA GLN A 103 -2.08 -17.26 8.08
C GLN A 103 -2.15 -16.09 7.09
N ALA A 104 -3.16 -15.22 7.24
CA ALA A 104 -3.27 -14.01 6.43
C ALA A 104 -2.11 -13.03 6.69
N ALA A 105 -1.55 -13.02 7.90
CA ALA A 105 -0.35 -12.24 8.22
C ALA A 105 0.90 -12.75 7.49
N GLY A 106 1.05 -14.08 7.33
CA GLY A 106 2.13 -14.69 6.55
C GLY A 106 2.01 -14.37 5.05
N PHE A 107 0.81 -14.51 4.49
CA PHE A 107 0.57 -14.19 3.07
C PHE A 107 0.78 -12.71 2.74
N ARG A 108 0.43 -11.82 3.68
CA ARG A 108 0.73 -10.38 3.59
C ARG A 108 2.24 -10.13 3.45
N SER A 109 3.08 -10.81 4.23
CA SER A 109 4.54 -10.67 4.15
C SER A 109 5.10 -11.15 2.80
N VAL A 110 4.55 -12.24 2.25
CA VAL A 110 4.93 -12.74 0.92
C VAL A 110 4.59 -11.72 -0.16
N LEU A 111 3.38 -11.14 -0.14
CA LEU A 111 2.97 -10.11 -1.09
C LEU A 111 3.80 -8.82 -0.96
N TRP A 112 4.19 -8.46 0.27
CA TRP A 112 5.09 -7.35 0.52
C TRP A 112 6.46 -7.56 -0.14
N TRP A 113 7.05 -8.75 0.03
CA TRP A 113 8.31 -9.11 -0.63
C TRP A 113 8.18 -9.19 -2.15
N ALA A 114 7.07 -9.71 -2.66
CA ALA A 114 6.82 -9.73 -4.10
C ALA A 114 6.85 -8.32 -4.72
N GLY A 115 6.26 -7.32 -4.05
CA GLY A 115 6.32 -5.92 -4.47
C GLY A 115 7.76 -5.36 -4.48
N ASN A 116 8.55 -5.68 -3.46
CA ASN A 116 9.96 -5.29 -3.40
C ASN A 116 10.79 -5.94 -4.51
N ILE A 117 10.60 -7.24 -4.77
CA ILE A 117 11.32 -7.99 -5.81
C ILE A 117 11.07 -7.40 -7.19
N VAL A 118 9.84 -6.95 -7.47
CA VAL A 118 9.51 -6.25 -8.73
C VAL A 118 10.33 -4.97 -8.89
N CYS A 119 10.42 -4.15 -7.84
CA CYS A 119 11.19 -2.90 -7.89
C CYS A 119 12.70 -3.17 -8.01
N ILE A 120 13.23 -4.12 -7.23
CA ILE A 120 14.64 -4.53 -7.28
C ILE A 120 15.01 -5.03 -8.68
N ARG A 121 14.13 -5.81 -9.33
CA ARG A 121 14.37 -6.27 -10.70
C ARG A 121 14.40 -5.14 -11.71
N LEU A 122 13.50 -4.16 -11.60
CA LEU A 122 13.53 -2.98 -12.46
C LEU A 122 14.82 -2.17 -12.28
N PHE A 123 15.26 -1.94 -11.04
CA PHE A 123 16.56 -1.30 -10.78
C PHE A 123 17.73 -2.08 -11.38
N TRP A 124 17.72 -3.40 -11.25
CA TRP A 124 18.75 -4.27 -11.80
C TRP A 124 18.81 -4.20 -13.33
N PHE A 125 17.66 -4.26 -14.01
CA PHE A 125 17.62 -4.14 -15.47
C PHE A 125 18.04 -2.75 -15.94
N ALA A 126 17.60 -1.70 -15.25
CA ALA A 126 18.03 -0.33 -15.52
C ALA A 126 19.55 -0.19 -15.37
N GLY A 127 20.13 -0.71 -14.29
CA GLY A 127 21.58 -0.68 -14.06
C GLY A 127 22.37 -1.43 -15.13
N LYS A 128 21.89 -2.61 -15.56
CA LYS A 128 22.50 -3.37 -16.67
C LYS A 128 22.45 -2.61 -17.98
N ALA A 129 21.30 -2.02 -18.33
CA ALA A 129 21.14 -1.26 -19.56
C ALA A 129 22.01 0.01 -19.56
N LEU A 130 22.11 0.71 -18.43
CA LEU A 130 23.00 1.87 -18.32
C LEU A 130 24.47 1.47 -18.47
N ASN A 131 24.91 0.40 -17.79
CA ASN A 131 26.29 -0.06 -17.91
C ASN A 131 26.65 -0.48 -19.35
N ALA A 132 25.75 -1.17 -20.04
CA ALA A 132 25.96 -1.56 -21.44
C ALA A 132 26.04 -0.37 -22.42
N ASN A 133 25.48 0.79 -22.06
CA ASN A 133 25.51 2.01 -22.88
C ASN A 133 26.60 3.01 -22.43
N VAL A 134 27.41 2.68 -21.42
CA VAL A 134 28.45 3.55 -20.84
C VAL A 134 29.87 3.14 -21.28
N LEU A 135 30.01 2.23 -22.25
CA LEU A 135 31.27 1.91 -22.95
C LEU A 135 31.21 2.30 -24.42
#